data_AF-A0A243SAF7-F1
#
_entry.id   AF-A0A243SAF7-F1
#
_cell.length_a   1.000
_cell.length_b   1.000
_cell.length_c   1.000
_cell.angle_alpha   90.00
_cell.angle_beta   90.00
_cell.angle_gamma   90.00
#
_symmetry.space_group_name_H-M   'P 1'
#
loop_
_entity.id
_entity.type
_entity.pdbx_description
1 polymer ?
#
loop_
_entity_poly.entity_id
_entity_poly.type
_entity_poly.pdbx_seq_one_letter_code
_entity_poly.pdbx_strand_id
1 'polypeptide(L)'
;MTNHTRACSACGDTFTSVRSDATVCSRKCWYRLRKARSMGASQPTPRTCRGCTADLSQRHGNARYCQDCYRAREQEHQANRARSATCPHCGQTYTAKTGREKYCTLRCSGLAARARQLAMKMYRTCAACGVAFTATDTRQVTCSIACRMWSRNHPGEPRITVIPCVVCGAPAEGSRAGVKYCSTECQREPFNRLRRERRGVEAKPPKHTNCVACSEPIPAPRPGKKYCSKKCGTRYYVAPDRFLERFGRTCERCGAAIDDGERICKRFCTTSCQVMHNQDVRRMRRRGLPMERISRAEIFDRDGMLCHLCYLPITGKPTIDHIIPIATPGSPGHVWENVAAAHRACNSGKRDRVRPEDWVLYEELRLRRPTEKRQPARRPA
;
A
#
# COMPACT_ATOMS: atom_id res chain seq x y z
N MET A 1 18.27 -33.87 24.76
CA MET A 1 17.11 -34.41 24.04
C MET A 1 17.37 -35.89 23.82
N THR A 2 16.59 -36.77 24.45
CA THR A 2 16.78 -38.22 24.32
C THR A 2 16.25 -38.68 22.96
N ASN A 3 17.08 -39.39 22.21
CA ASN A 3 16.71 -39.96 20.92
C ASN A 3 16.12 -41.35 21.14
N HIS A 4 14.95 -41.61 20.56
CA HIS A 4 14.25 -42.89 20.66
C HIS A 4 14.31 -43.61 19.31
N THR A 5 14.88 -44.80 19.28
CA THR A 5 14.95 -45.67 18.09
C THR A 5 13.75 -46.61 18.08
N ARG A 6 12.93 -46.60 17.02
CA ARG A 6 11.70 -47.40 16.90
C ARG A 6 11.46 -47.86 15.46
N ALA A 7 10.66 -48.91 15.26
CA ALA A 7 10.22 -49.34 13.93
C ALA A 7 9.03 -48.51 13.42
N CYS A 8 9.03 -48.16 12.13
CA CYS A 8 7.95 -47.42 11.50
C CYS A 8 6.71 -48.29 11.28
N SER A 9 5.56 -47.89 11.83
CA SER A 9 4.29 -48.63 11.68
C SER A 9 3.74 -48.71 10.25
N ALA A 10 4.35 -48.02 9.29
CA ALA A 10 3.90 -48.00 7.89
C ALA A 10 4.84 -48.70 6.90
N CYS A 11 6.15 -48.80 7.19
CA CYS A 11 7.13 -49.44 6.29
C CYS A 11 8.02 -50.48 6.98
N GLY A 12 7.97 -50.60 8.32
CA GLY A 12 8.80 -51.53 9.08
C GLY A 12 10.20 -51.02 9.41
N ASP A 13 10.73 -50.04 8.65
CA ASP A 13 12.10 -49.54 8.85
C ASP A 13 12.31 -48.92 10.23
N THR A 14 13.49 -49.17 10.79
CA THR A 14 13.96 -48.57 12.04
C THR A 14 14.33 -47.10 11.82
N PHE A 15 13.82 -46.21 12.67
CA PHE A 15 14.11 -44.77 12.62
C PHE A 15 14.28 -44.18 14.02
N THR A 16 14.97 -43.03 14.09
CA THR A 16 15.25 -42.32 15.33
C THR A 16 14.43 -41.05 15.42
N SER A 17 13.78 -40.81 16.56
CA SER A 17 12.94 -39.64 16.79
C SER A 17 13.21 -39.02 18.17
N VAL A 18 13.25 -37.69 18.22
CA VAL A 18 13.26 -36.91 19.47
C VAL A 18 11.90 -36.92 20.19
N ARG A 19 10.83 -37.30 19.48
CA ARG A 19 9.50 -37.49 20.03
C ARG A 19 9.28 -38.95 20.41
N SER A 20 8.96 -39.20 21.68
CA SER A 20 8.67 -40.54 22.20
C SER A 20 7.41 -41.16 21.60
N ASP A 21 6.45 -40.35 21.12
CA ASP A 21 5.17 -40.77 20.53
C ASP A 21 5.20 -40.97 19.00
N ALA A 22 6.37 -40.82 18.36
CA ALA A 22 6.47 -40.96 16.91
C ALA A 22 6.30 -42.43 16.48
N THR A 23 5.34 -42.67 15.58
CA THR A 23 4.99 -44.01 15.06
C THR A 23 5.41 -44.23 13.61
N VAL A 24 5.88 -43.20 12.91
CA VAL A 24 6.23 -43.27 11.48
C VAL A 24 7.49 -42.48 11.16
N CYS A 25 8.32 -43.00 10.26
CA CYS A 25 9.63 -42.42 9.92
C CYS A 25 9.56 -41.16 9.04
N SER A 26 8.43 -40.92 8.37
CA SER A 26 8.30 -39.80 7.43
C SER A 26 6.84 -39.38 7.22
N ARG A 27 6.65 -38.17 6.67
CA ARG A 27 5.33 -37.68 6.25
C ARG A 27 4.68 -38.60 5.20
N LYS A 28 5.46 -39.24 4.33
CA LYS A 28 4.99 -40.22 3.34
C LYS A 28 4.44 -41.48 4.04
N CYS A 29 5.15 -41.98 5.05
CA CYS A 29 4.72 -43.12 5.87
C CYS A 29 3.48 -42.79 6.71
N TRP A 30 3.37 -41.57 7.23
CA TRP A 30 2.14 -41.09 7.90
C TRP A 30 0.91 -41.15 6.97
N TYR A 31 1.04 -40.67 5.73
CA TYR A 31 -0.06 -40.74 4.74
C TYR A 31 -0.42 -42.17 4.37
N ARG A 32 0.57 -43.07 4.23
CA ARG A 32 0.32 -44.50 3.98
C ARG A 32 -0.48 -45.15 5.11
N LEU A 33 -0.06 -44.94 6.36
CA LEU A 33 -0.74 -45.47 7.54
C LEU A 33 -2.18 -44.93 7.66
N ARG A 34 -2.36 -43.62 7.41
CA ARG A 34 -3.68 -42.98 7.42
C ARG A 34 -4.59 -43.51 6.31
N LYS A 35 -4.06 -43.75 5.10
CA LYS A 35 -4.83 -44.32 3.98
C LYS A 35 -5.22 -45.77 4.27
N ALA A 36 -4.31 -46.58 4.82
CA ALA A 36 -4.63 -47.95 5.24
C ALA A 36 -5.75 -47.99 6.29
N ARG A 37 -5.70 -47.12 7.31
CA ARG A 37 -6.78 -46.96 8.31
C ARG A 37 -8.11 -46.50 7.69
N SER A 38 -8.06 -45.70 6.62
CA SER A 38 -9.24 -45.25 5.87
C SER A 38 -9.81 -46.32 4.93
N MET A 39 -9.01 -47.29 4.50
CA MET A 39 -9.43 -48.40 3.62
C MET A 39 -9.89 -49.62 4.42
N GLY A 40 -9.58 -49.70 5.72
CA GLY A 40 -10.27 -50.58 6.66
C GLY A 40 -11.73 -50.15 6.77
N ALA A 41 -12.60 -50.90 6.10
CA ALA A 41 -14.01 -50.61 5.93
C ALA A 41 -14.71 -50.30 7.26
N SER A 42 -15.20 -49.06 7.41
CA SER A 42 -16.31 -48.81 8.32
C SER A 42 -17.57 -49.25 7.58
N GLN A 43 -18.31 -50.19 8.15
CA GLN A 43 -19.63 -50.53 7.64
C GLN A 43 -20.48 -49.24 7.59
N PRO A 44 -21.28 -49.03 6.54
CA PRO A 44 -22.17 -47.88 6.44
C PRO A 44 -23.02 -47.79 7.72
N THR A 45 -22.92 -46.67 8.43
CA THR A 45 -23.79 -46.44 9.59
C THR A 45 -25.22 -46.23 9.08
N PRO A 46 -26.20 -47.02 9.55
CA PRO A 46 -27.60 -46.86 9.17
C PRO A 46 -28.05 -45.45 9.52
N ARG A 47 -28.46 -44.67 8.52
CA ARG A 47 -28.92 -43.29 8.67
C ARG A 47 -30.11 -43.08 7.76
N THR A 48 -31.13 -42.40 8.25
CA THR A 48 -32.34 -42.10 7.47
C THR A 48 -32.43 -40.64 7.10
N CYS A 49 -33.05 -40.36 5.95
CA CYS A 49 -33.32 -39.02 5.48
C CYS A 49 -34.27 -38.30 6.43
N ARG A 50 -33.88 -37.12 6.91
CA ARG A 50 -34.76 -36.28 7.75
C ARG A 50 -36.00 -35.73 7.05
N GLY A 51 -36.08 -35.85 5.72
CA GLY A 51 -37.20 -35.35 4.91
C GLY A 51 -38.18 -36.43 4.42
N CYS A 52 -37.71 -37.67 4.21
CA CYS A 52 -38.52 -38.76 3.64
C CYS A 52 -38.19 -40.15 4.18
N THR A 53 -37.40 -40.26 5.26
CA THR A 53 -36.95 -41.51 5.90
C THR A 53 -36.10 -42.47 5.05
N ALA A 54 -35.85 -42.17 3.78
CA ALA A 54 -35.00 -42.99 2.89
C ALA A 54 -33.59 -43.29 3.46
N ASP A 55 -33.04 -44.45 3.12
CA ASP A 55 -31.71 -44.87 3.55
C ASP A 55 -30.58 -43.96 3.00
N LEU A 56 -29.71 -43.48 3.88
CA LEU A 56 -28.54 -42.65 3.61
C LEU A 56 -27.22 -43.38 3.82
N SER A 57 -27.24 -44.69 4.04
CA SER A 57 -26.05 -45.51 4.26
C SER A 57 -25.04 -45.37 3.11
N GLN A 58 -25.53 -45.21 1.87
CA GLN A 58 -24.71 -45.00 0.67
C GLN A 58 -24.22 -43.55 0.47
N ARG A 59 -24.66 -42.59 1.30
CA ARG A 59 -24.25 -41.17 1.22
C ARG A 59 -23.05 -40.90 2.12
N HIS A 60 -22.33 -39.81 1.86
CA HIS A 60 -21.23 -39.38 2.74
C HIS A 60 -21.68 -39.21 4.21
N GLY A 61 -20.77 -39.45 5.16
CA GLY A 61 -21.06 -39.58 6.60
C GLY A 61 -21.79 -38.40 7.28
N ASN A 62 -21.83 -37.23 6.63
CA ASN A 62 -22.50 -36.03 7.15
C ASN A 62 -23.80 -35.67 6.40
N ALA A 63 -24.25 -36.49 5.44
CA ALA A 63 -25.50 -36.26 4.72
C ALA A 63 -26.70 -36.39 5.68
N ARG A 64 -27.57 -35.36 5.71
CA ARG A 64 -28.78 -35.31 6.54
C ARG A 64 -30.07 -35.59 5.76
N TYR A 65 -29.99 -35.53 4.43
CA TYR A 65 -31.10 -35.67 3.49
C TYR A 65 -30.68 -36.55 2.32
N CYS A 66 -31.64 -37.25 1.71
CA CYS A 66 -31.47 -37.89 0.41
C CYS A 66 -31.29 -36.80 -0.67
N GLN A 67 -30.91 -37.20 -1.88
CA GLN A 67 -30.61 -36.23 -2.94
C GLN A 67 -31.82 -35.35 -3.29
N ASP A 68 -33.03 -35.93 -3.29
CA ASP A 68 -34.24 -35.21 -3.67
C ASP A 68 -34.73 -34.27 -2.55
N CYS A 69 -34.75 -34.74 -1.30
CA CYS A 69 -35.05 -33.86 -0.16
C CYS A 69 -34.02 -32.74 0.00
N TYR A 70 -32.75 -32.99 -0.35
CA TYR A 70 -31.73 -31.95 -0.38
C TYR A 70 -32.05 -30.89 -1.43
N ARG A 71 -32.37 -31.30 -2.67
CA ARG A 71 -32.74 -30.39 -3.77
C ARG A 71 -34.00 -29.58 -3.46
N ALA A 72 -35.03 -30.20 -2.89
CA ALA A 72 -36.27 -29.52 -2.49
C ALA A 72 -36.01 -28.44 -1.43
N ARG A 73 -35.21 -28.76 -0.40
CA ARG A 73 -34.79 -27.76 0.60
C ARG A 73 -33.91 -26.66 0.01
N GLU A 74 -33.06 -27.00 -0.95
CA GLU A 74 -32.20 -26.03 -1.62
C GLU A 74 -33.04 -25.03 -2.41
N GLN A 75 -34.07 -25.49 -3.14
CA GLN A 75 -35.03 -24.62 -3.82
C GLN A 75 -35.79 -23.71 -2.84
N GLU A 76 -36.28 -24.25 -1.72
CA GLU A 76 -36.97 -23.48 -0.68
C GLU A 76 -36.05 -22.41 -0.03
N HIS A 77 -34.81 -22.79 0.29
CA HIS A 77 -33.80 -21.85 0.79
C HIS A 77 -33.43 -20.76 -0.23
N GLN A 78 -33.51 -21.06 -1.52
CA GLN A 78 -33.21 -20.14 -2.61
C GLN A 78 -34.35 -19.14 -2.84
N ALA A 79 -35.61 -19.59 -2.74
CA ALA A 79 -36.79 -18.73 -2.76
C ALA A 79 -36.81 -17.74 -1.59
N ASN A 80 -36.44 -18.19 -0.39
CA ASN A 80 -36.41 -17.38 0.84
C ASN A 80 -35.17 -16.47 0.98
N ARG A 81 -34.25 -16.50 0.01
CA ARG A 81 -32.94 -15.84 0.10
C ARG A 81 -32.96 -14.37 -0.27
N ALA A 82 -33.89 -13.97 -1.14
CA ALA A 82 -34.01 -12.63 -1.71
C ALA A 82 -34.97 -11.79 -0.87
N ARG A 83 -34.44 -10.88 -0.04
CA ARG A 83 -35.25 -9.94 0.73
C ARG A 83 -34.83 -8.51 0.46
N SER A 84 -35.78 -7.61 0.28
CA SER A 84 -35.52 -6.17 0.24
C SER A 84 -34.98 -5.69 1.60
N ALA A 85 -33.90 -4.92 1.58
CA ALA A 85 -33.22 -4.37 2.75
C ALA A 85 -32.70 -2.95 2.44
N THR A 86 -32.56 -2.12 3.48
CA THR A 86 -32.03 -0.75 3.35
C THR A 86 -30.58 -0.72 3.81
N CYS A 87 -29.68 -0.17 2.99
CA CYS A 87 -28.25 -0.11 3.29
C CYS A 87 -27.94 0.94 4.36
N PRO A 88 -27.38 0.58 5.53
CA PRO A 88 -27.04 1.54 6.59
C PRO A 88 -25.96 2.55 6.23
N HIS A 89 -25.23 2.34 5.13
CA HIS A 89 -24.17 3.27 4.71
C HIS A 89 -24.65 4.30 3.69
N CYS A 90 -25.36 3.88 2.64
CA CYS A 90 -25.81 4.77 1.56
C CYS A 90 -27.32 5.05 1.56
N GLY A 91 -28.10 4.42 2.44
CA GLY A 91 -29.56 4.59 2.52
C GLY A 91 -30.37 3.92 1.41
N GLN A 92 -29.74 3.38 0.36
CA GLN A 92 -30.46 2.77 -0.75
C GLN A 92 -31.05 1.40 -0.37
N THR A 93 -32.23 1.11 -0.93
CA THR A 93 -32.86 -0.21 -0.90
C THR A 93 -32.16 -1.17 -1.86
N TYR A 94 -31.97 -2.43 -1.46
CA TYR A 94 -31.33 -3.48 -2.25
C TYR A 94 -31.90 -4.86 -1.90
N THR A 95 -31.70 -5.83 -2.79
CA THR A 95 -32.09 -7.23 -2.56
C THR A 95 -30.93 -7.99 -1.93
N ALA A 96 -31.03 -8.29 -0.64
CA ALA A 96 -30.05 -9.10 0.08
C ALA A 96 -30.10 -10.55 -0.45
N LYS A 97 -28.93 -11.15 -0.70
CA LYS A 97 -28.76 -12.54 -1.13
C LYS A 97 -28.62 -13.49 0.05
N THR A 98 -28.46 -12.97 1.27
CA THR A 98 -28.44 -13.75 2.51
C THR A 98 -29.02 -12.92 3.64
N GLY A 99 -29.64 -13.55 4.64
CA GLY A 99 -30.16 -12.84 5.83
C GLY A 99 -29.08 -12.14 6.68
N ARG A 100 -27.79 -12.36 6.40
CA ARG A 100 -26.65 -11.70 7.09
C ARG A 100 -26.13 -10.48 6.34
N GLU A 101 -26.56 -10.27 5.10
CA GLU A 101 -26.03 -9.22 4.24
C GLU A 101 -26.62 -7.87 4.65
N LYS A 102 -25.79 -7.03 5.28
CA LYS A 102 -26.20 -5.75 5.87
C LYS A 102 -26.04 -4.53 4.95
N TYR A 103 -25.33 -4.66 3.83
CA TYR A 103 -25.00 -3.53 2.96
C TYR A 103 -25.28 -3.89 1.51
N CYS A 104 -25.72 -2.91 0.71
CA CYS A 104 -26.10 -3.13 -0.69
C CYS A 104 -24.96 -3.60 -1.58
N THR A 105 -23.72 -3.26 -1.21
CA THR A 105 -22.52 -3.59 -1.96
C THR A 105 -21.37 -3.88 -1.01
N LEU A 106 -20.39 -4.64 -1.51
CA LEU A 106 -19.12 -4.84 -0.82
C LEU A 106 -18.43 -3.48 -0.54
N ARG A 107 -18.59 -2.51 -1.46
CA ARG A 107 -18.16 -1.10 -1.29
C ARG A 107 -18.77 -0.49 -0.04
N CYS A 108 -20.10 -0.57 0.13
CA CYS A 108 -20.78 0.00 1.28
C CYS A 108 -20.40 -0.65 2.61
N SER A 109 -20.21 -1.97 2.62
CA SER A 109 -19.70 -2.70 3.78
C SER A 109 -18.30 -2.23 4.20
N GLY A 110 -17.39 -2.07 3.22
CA GLY A 110 -16.02 -1.61 3.46
C GLY A 110 -15.95 -0.17 3.97
N LEU A 111 -16.76 0.73 3.41
CA LEU A 111 -16.83 2.12 3.86
C LEU A 111 -17.37 2.24 5.29
N ALA A 112 -18.41 1.48 5.64
CA ALA A 112 -18.93 1.43 7.00
C ALA A 112 -17.90 0.87 8.01
N ALA A 113 -17.11 -0.13 7.61
CA ALA A 113 -16.02 -0.66 8.46
C ALA A 113 -14.88 0.35 8.66
N ARG A 114 -14.50 1.08 7.60
CA ARG A 114 -13.47 2.12 7.66
C ARG A 114 -13.91 3.29 8.52
N ALA A 115 -15.16 3.72 8.42
CA ALA A 115 -15.73 4.77 9.27
C ALA A 115 -15.64 4.39 10.75
N ARG A 116 -15.98 3.14 11.11
CA ARG A 116 -15.82 2.62 12.48
C ARG A 116 -14.37 2.64 12.95
N GLN A 117 -13.41 2.20 12.13
CA GLN A 117 -11.99 2.22 12.50
C GLN A 117 -11.43 3.63 12.69
N LEU A 118 -11.80 4.57 11.81
CA LEU A 118 -11.35 5.96 11.90
C LEU A 118 -11.92 6.68 13.12
N ALA A 119 -13.14 6.33 13.54
CA ALA A 119 -13.75 6.85 14.76
C ALA A 119 -13.03 6.35 16.04
N MET A 120 -12.34 5.21 15.99
CA MET A 120 -11.68 4.58 17.15
C MET A 120 -10.17 4.91 17.25
N LYS A 121 -9.73 6.16 17.03
CA LYS A 121 -8.30 6.51 17.23
C LYS A 121 -7.89 6.24 18.68
N MET A 122 -7.06 5.22 18.91
CA MET A 122 -6.59 4.84 20.25
C MET A 122 -5.23 5.45 20.54
N TYR A 123 -5.21 6.55 21.27
CA TYR A 123 -3.98 7.17 21.78
C TYR A 123 -3.47 6.37 22.99
N ARG A 124 -2.20 5.98 22.98
CA ARG A 124 -1.57 5.17 24.04
C ARG A 124 -0.16 5.65 24.34
N THR A 125 0.35 5.27 25.50
CA THR A 125 1.74 5.46 25.89
C THR A 125 2.52 4.17 25.63
N CYS A 126 3.70 4.28 25.00
CA CYS A 126 4.54 3.13 24.70
C CYS A 126 5.12 2.53 25.99
N ALA A 127 4.87 1.24 26.24
CA ALA A 127 5.37 0.53 27.41
C ALA A 127 6.92 0.40 27.45
N ALA A 128 7.61 0.59 26.33
CA ALA A 128 9.08 0.48 26.27
C ALA A 128 9.80 1.82 26.47
N CYS A 129 9.26 2.91 25.90
CA CYS A 129 9.96 4.20 25.83
C CYS A 129 9.17 5.38 26.38
N GLY A 130 7.94 5.16 26.86
CA GLY A 130 7.10 6.20 27.46
C GLY A 130 6.52 7.22 26.48
N VAL A 131 6.80 7.11 25.18
CA VAL A 131 6.31 8.08 24.19
C VAL A 131 4.86 7.79 23.79
N ALA A 132 4.05 8.85 23.68
CA ALA A 132 2.69 8.77 23.16
C ALA A 132 2.68 8.37 21.68
N PHE A 133 1.78 7.47 21.30
CA PHE A 133 1.60 7.01 19.93
C PHE A 133 0.14 6.65 19.64
N THR A 134 -0.21 6.58 18.36
CA THR A 134 -1.54 6.12 17.91
C THR A 134 -1.48 4.63 17.59
N ALA A 135 -2.21 3.82 18.35
CA ALA A 135 -2.26 2.37 18.14
C ALA A 135 -3.17 2.00 16.96
N THR A 136 -2.77 0.96 16.22
CA THR A 136 -3.57 0.43 15.10
C THR A 136 -4.45 -0.77 15.51
N ASP A 137 -4.21 -1.35 16.68
CA ASP A 137 -4.95 -2.49 17.28
C ASP A 137 -5.03 -2.27 18.81
N THR A 138 -6.08 -2.76 19.45
CA THR A 138 -6.30 -2.71 20.91
C THR A 138 -5.20 -3.41 21.72
N ARG A 139 -4.48 -4.35 21.11
CA ARG A 139 -3.38 -5.12 21.72
C ARG A 139 -2.00 -4.47 21.57
N GLN A 140 -1.88 -3.38 20.81
CA GLN A 140 -0.59 -2.74 20.59
C GLN A 140 -0.18 -1.91 21.80
N VAL A 141 0.91 -2.33 22.46
CA VAL A 141 1.46 -1.66 23.67
C VAL A 141 2.78 -0.92 23.41
N THR A 142 3.38 -1.05 22.23
CA THR A 142 4.64 -0.40 21.85
C THR A 142 4.53 0.40 20.55
N CYS A 143 5.25 1.52 20.47
CA CYS A 143 5.18 2.47 19.34
C CYS A 143 5.93 2.01 18.09
N SER A 144 6.87 1.07 18.21
CA SER A 144 7.74 0.65 17.10
C SER A 144 8.18 -0.81 17.25
N ILE A 145 8.67 -1.40 16.16
CA ILE A 145 9.28 -2.75 16.17
C ILE A 145 10.46 -2.79 17.15
N ALA A 146 11.28 -1.74 17.19
CA ALA A 146 12.41 -1.63 18.08
C ALA A 146 11.99 -1.66 19.57
N CYS A 147 10.93 -0.91 19.93
CA CYS A 147 10.36 -0.93 21.28
C CYS A 147 9.76 -2.30 21.63
N ARG A 148 9.10 -2.96 20.66
CA ARG A 148 8.56 -4.32 20.84
C ARG A 148 9.64 -5.36 21.10
N MET A 149 10.75 -5.29 20.36
CA MET A 149 11.90 -6.18 20.56
C MET A 149 12.57 -5.92 21.90
N TRP A 150 12.71 -4.66 22.29
CA TRP A 150 13.26 -4.30 23.61
C TRP A 150 12.41 -4.85 24.76
N SER A 151 11.11 -4.57 24.78
CA SER A 151 10.21 -5.06 25.84
C SER A 151 10.13 -6.58 25.93
N ARG A 152 10.39 -7.31 24.85
CA ARG A 152 10.46 -8.79 24.88
C ARG A 152 11.74 -9.30 25.55
N ASN A 153 12.83 -8.59 25.37
CA ASN A 153 14.15 -9.00 25.85
C ASN A 153 14.44 -8.44 27.26
N HIS A 154 13.80 -7.34 27.65
CA HIS A 154 14.00 -6.65 28.94
C HIS A 154 12.63 -6.33 29.56
N PRO A 155 11.95 -7.31 30.18
CA PRO A 155 10.63 -7.11 30.77
C PRO A 155 10.71 -6.14 31.97
N GLY A 156 9.95 -5.04 31.94
CA GLY A 156 9.92 -4.06 33.04
C GLY A 156 11.00 -2.98 32.97
N GLU A 157 11.99 -3.10 32.08
CA GLU A 157 13.07 -2.12 31.95
C GLU A 157 12.80 -1.06 30.86
N PRO A 158 12.90 0.24 31.18
CA PRO A 158 12.73 1.30 30.19
C PRO A 158 13.89 1.32 29.20
N ARG A 159 13.59 1.53 27.91
CA ARG A 159 14.59 1.70 26.86
C ARG A 159 15.21 3.09 26.91
N ILE A 160 16.24 3.28 27.74
CA ILE A 160 17.04 4.51 27.82
C ILE A 160 18.31 4.31 26.99
N THR A 161 18.55 5.15 25.98
CA THR A 161 19.81 5.14 25.23
C THR A 161 20.61 6.38 25.60
N VAL A 162 21.63 6.23 26.45
CA VAL A 162 22.63 7.27 26.69
C VAL A 162 23.52 7.34 25.45
N ILE A 163 23.46 8.46 24.73
CA ILE A 163 24.24 8.67 23.50
C ILE A 163 25.30 9.75 23.81
N PRO A 164 26.59 9.48 23.59
CA PRO A 164 27.62 10.50 23.79
C PRO A 164 27.42 11.63 22.77
N CYS A 165 27.50 12.87 23.23
CA CYS A 165 27.35 14.02 22.36
C CYS A 165 28.47 14.07 21.30
N VAL A 166 28.09 14.25 20.03
CA VAL A 166 29.06 14.39 18.91
C VAL A 166 29.96 15.64 18.98
N VAL A 167 29.72 16.56 19.91
CA VAL A 167 30.51 17.79 20.08
C VAL A 167 31.30 17.78 21.38
N CYS A 168 30.61 17.55 22.50
CA CYS A 168 31.21 17.64 23.85
C CYS A 168 31.63 16.26 24.42
N GLY A 169 31.17 15.15 23.83
CA GLY A 169 31.36 13.79 24.38
C GLY A 169 30.51 13.47 25.62
N ALA A 170 29.95 14.47 26.30
CA ALA A 170 29.13 14.26 27.50
C ALA A 170 27.88 13.40 27.22
N PRO A 171 27.44 12.59 28.20
CA PRO A 171 26.26 11.75 28.07
C PRO A 171 25.03 12.63 27.86
N ALA A 172 24.37 12.48 26.71
CA ALA A 172 23.07 13.10 26.49
C ALA A 172 21.99 12.14 27.01
N GLU A 173 21.36 12.50 28.13
CA GLU A 173 20.22 11.74 28.66
C GLU A 173 19.00 11.97 27.76
N GLY A 174 18.53 10.89 27.13
CA GLY A 174 17.36 10.99 26.26
C GLY A 174 16.76 9.65 25.91
N SER A 175 15.45 9.53 26.11
CA SER A 175 14.63 8.37 25.69
C SER A 175 14.41 8.27 24.18
N ARG A 176 15.13 9.06 23.36
CA ARG A 176 14.87 9.22 21.93
C ARG A 176 16.11 8.86 21.12
N ALA A 177 15.96 7.92 20.18
CA ALA A 177 16.98 7.47 19.22
C ALA A 177 17.52 8.57 18.25
N GLY A 178 17.23 9.85 18.51
CA GLY A 178 17.67 11.00 17.71
C GLY A 178 18.41 12.09 18.51
N VAL A 179 18.67 11.89 19.80
CA VAL A 179 19.46 12.83 20.59
C VAL A 179 20.93 12.68 20.21
N LYS A 180 21.49 13.73 19.60
CA LYS A 180 22.90 13.78 19.14
C LYS A 180 23.77 14.72 19.97
N TYR A 181 23.14 15.66 20.70
CA TYR A 181 23.82 16.75 21.37
C TYR A 181 23.42 16.81 22.84
N CYS A 182 24.39 17.09 23.72
CA CYS A 182 24.20 17.24 25.16
C CYS A 182 23.40 18.51 25.51
N SER A 183 23.47 19.55 24.67
CA SER A 183 22.83 20.84 24.90
C SER A 183 22.48 21.56 23.58
N THR A 184 21.67 22.61 23.67
CA THR A 184 21.37 23.52 22.55
C THR A 184 22.63 24.24 22.03
N GLU A 185 23.62 24.45 22.89
CA GLU A 185 24.91 25.05 22.50
C GLU A 185 25.70 24.09 21.63
N CYS A 186 25.85 22.84 22.08
CA CYS A 186 26.50 21.78 21.30
C CYS A 186 25.78 21.49 19.98
N GLN A 187 24.46 21.67 19.93
CA GLN A 187 23.71 21.56 18.68
C GLN A 187 24.06 22.67 17.67
N ARG A 188 24.33 23.89 18.14
CA ARG A 188 24.61 25.06 17.28
C ARG A 188 26.07 25.17 16.87
N GLU A 189 26.99 24.59 17.65
CA GLU A 189 28.43 24.75 17.45
C GLU A 189 28.96 24.27 16.07
N PRO A 190 28.52 23.12 15.52
CA PRO A 190 28.94 22.73 14.17
C PRO A 190 28.53 23.74 13.09
N PHE A 191 27.36 24.36 13.22
CA PHE A 191 26.89 25.40 12.29
C PHE A 191 27.64 26.72 12.47
N ASN A 192 27.95 27.08 13.72
CA ASN A 192 28.74 28.28 14.03
C ASN A 192 30.16 28.16 13.49
N ARG A 193 30.80 26.98 13.62
CA ARG A 193 32.12 26.68 13.04
C ARG A 193 32.13 26.85 11.53
N LEU A 194 31.21 26.21 10.81
CA LEU A 194 31.05 26.36 9.36
C LEU A 194 30.79 27.82 8.94
N ARG A 195 30.10 28.60 9.77
CA ARG A 195 29.84 30.03 9.52
C ARG A 195 31.10 30.88 9.73
N ARG A 196 31.94 30.55 10.71
CA ARG A 196 33.26 31.18 10.94
C ARG A 196 34.20 30.88 9.78
N GLU A 197 34.31 29.63 9.34
CA GLU A 197 35.13 29.21 8.19
C GLU A 197 34.68 29.85 6.87
N ARG A 198 33.38 30.12 6.71
CA ARG A 198 32.84 30.83 5.54
C ARG A 198 33.04 32.34 5.57
N ARG A 199 33.41 32.94 6.70
CA ARG A 199 33.78 34.37 6.77
C ARG A 199 35.19 34.50 6.20
N GLY A 200 35.28 34.86 4.93
CA GLY A 200 36.55 34.99 4.19
C GLY A 200 36.49 34.44 2.77
N VAL A 201 35.46 33.65 2.44
CA VAL A 201 35.24 33.18 1.06
C VAL A 201 34.49 34.26 0.28
N GLU A 202 35.01 34.66 -0.87
CA GLU A 202 34.35 35.59 -1.78
C GLU A 202 32.90 35.18 -2.06
N ALA A 203 31.99 36.16 -1.99
CA ALA A 203 30.57 35.91 -2.18
C ALA A 203 30.29 35.51 -3.64
N LYS A 204 29.64 34.35 -3.83
CA LYS A 204 29.23 33.89 -5.17
C LYS A 204 28.40 34.97 -5.88
N PRO A 205 28.57 35.15 -7.20
CA PRO A 205 27.82 36.15 -7.94
C PRO A 205 26.31 35.88 -7.87
N PRO A 206 25.48 36.94 -7.94
CA PRO A 206 24.03 36.79 -7.91
C PRO A 206 23.54 36.07 -9.17
N LYS A 207 22.74 35.02 -8.98
CA LYS A 207 22.11 34.26 -10.09
C LYS A 207 21.04 35.04 -10.84
N HIS A 208 20.48 36.08 -10.21
CA HIS A 208 19.44 36.92 -10.79
C HIS A 208 19.81 38.37 -10.54
N THR A 209 19.95 39.12 -11.63
CA THR A 209 20.10 40.58 -11.64
C THR A 209 18.74 41.26 -11.76
N ASN A 210 17.78 40.59 -12.39
CA ASN A 210 16.41 41.06 -12.58
C ASN A 210 15.40 40.22 -11.79
N CYS A 211 14.30 40.85 -11.40
CA CYS A 211 13.25 40.27 -10.59
C CYS A 211 12.46 39.24 -11.40
N VAL A 212 12.34 38.02 -10.88
CA VAL A 212 11.58 36.94 -11.54
C VAL A 212 10.07 37.23 -11.62
N ALA A 213 9.56 38.19 -10.84
CA ALA A 213 8.14 38.51 -10.76
C ALA A 213 7.70 39.67 -11.67
N CYS A 214 8.57 40.67 -11.86
CA CYS A 214 8.25 41.90 -12.59
C CYS A 214 9.32 42.32 -13.59
N SER A 215 10.38 41.52 -13.76
CA SER A 215 11.51 41.75 -14.68
C SER A 215 12.39 42.97 -14.40
N GLU A 216 12.01 43.83 -13.44
CA GLU A 216 12.81 44.98 -12.98
C GLU A 216 14.12 44.60 -12.28
N PRO A 217 15.16 45.44 -12.30
CA PRO A 217 16.41 45.20 -11.58
C PRO A 217 16.21 44.94 -10.08
N ILE A 218 16.97 43.99 -9.51
CA ILE A 218 16.92 43.69 -8.08
C ILE A 218 17.83 44.68 -7.33
N PRO A 219 17.31 45.46 -6.37
CA PRO A 219 18.14 46.32 -5.54
C PRO A 219 19.08 45.46 -4.69
N ALA A 220 20.39 45.70 -4.80
CA ALA A 220 21.45 44.90 -4.16
C ALA A 220 21.31 43.39 -4.45
N PRO A 221 21.65 42.95 -5.68
CA PRO A 221 21.55 41.56 -6.06
C PRO A 221 22.58 40.75 -5.25
N ARG A 222 22.10 39.72 -4.56
CA ARG A 222 22.93 38.81 -3.75
C ARG A 222 22.61 37.36 -4.08
N PRO A 223 23.55 36.42 -3.93
CA PRO A 223 23.29 35.01 -4.20
C PRO A 223 22.00 34.53 -3.51
N GLY A 224 21.05 34.04 -4.31
CA GLY A 224 19.75 33.55 -3.87
C GLY A 224 18.61 34.57 -3.81
N LYS A 225 18.87 35.87 -3.98
CA LYS A 225 17.80 36.89 -4.11
C LYS A 225 17.18 36.80 -5.50
N LYS A 226 15.85 36.67 -5.55
CA LYS A 226 15.07 36.45 -6.80
C LYS A 226 14.10 37.58 -7.12
N TYR A 227 13.79 38.42 -6.13
CA TYR A 227 12.74 39.41 -6.23
C TYR A 227 13.28 40.79 -5.81
N CYS A 228 12.85 41.84 -6.50
CA CYS A 228 13.22 43.22 -6.18
C CYS A 228 12.65 43.67 -4.82
N SER A 229 11.49 43.11 -4.42
CA SER A 229 10.81 43.44 -3.16
C SER A 229 10.09 42.23 -2.56
N LYS A 230 9.76 42.33 -1.26
CA LYS A 230 8.90 41.35 -0.58
C LYS A 230 7.53 41.25 -1.27
N LYS A 231 6.97 42.38 -1.72
CA LYS A 231 5.71 42.45 -2.48
C LYS A 231 5.77 41.67 -3.79
N CYS A 232 6.86 41.80 -4.56
CA CYS A 232 7.08 41.01 -5.77
C CYS A 232 7.26 39.52 -5.49
N GLY A 233 7.95 39.18 -4.40
CA GLY A 233 8.03 37.80 -3.92
C GLY A 233 6.65 37.24 -3.59
N THR A 234 5.86 37.95 -2.79
CA THR A 234 4.49 37.56 -2.45
C THR A 234 3.63 37.43 -3.71
N ARG A 235 3.58 38.45 -4.56
CA ARG A 235 2.81 38.45 -5.83
C ARG A 235 3.15 37.26 -6.72
N TYR A 236 4.43 36.90 -6.82
CA TYR A 236 4.86 35.71 -7.56
C TYR A 236 4.34 34.39 -6.95
N TYR A 237 4.26 34.30 -5.61
CA TYR A 237 3.73 33.12 -4.92
C TYR A 237 2.20 33.07 -4.80
N VAL A 238 1.51 34.22 -4.84
CA VAL A 238 0.04 34.32 -4.75
C VAL A 238 -0.65 34.64 -6.08
N ALA A 239 0.08 34.63 -7.20
CA ALA A 239 -0.50 34.87 -8.53
C ALA A 239 -1.67 33.88 -8.80
N PRO A 240 -2.84 34.35 -9.26
CA PRO A 240 -4.06 33.54 -9.41
C PRO A 240 -3.87 32.26 -10.25
N ASP A 241 -3.08 32.33 -11.31
CA ASP A 241 -2.80 31.19 -12.19
C ASP A 241 -2.05 30.05 -11.48
N ARG A 242 -1.33 30.35 -10.39
CA ARG A 242 -0.69 29.34 -9.52
C ARG A 242 -1.51 29.03 -8.28
N PHE A 243 -2.50 29.86 -7.95
CA PHE A 243 -3.42 29.66 -6.83
C PHE A 243 -4.57 28.73 -7.20
N LEU A 244 -4.94 28.61 -8.48
CA LEU A 244 -5.88 27.59 -8.97
C LEU A 244 -5.31 26.16 -8.90
N GLU A 245 -3.98 25.98 -8.79
CA GLU A 245 -3.32 24.69 -8.48
C GLU A 245 -3.35 24.32 -6.98
N ARG A 246 -4.01 25.13 -6.13
CA ARG A 246 -4.06 24.95 -4.66
C ARG A 246 -4.89 23.74 -4.22
N PHE A 247 -5.77 23.21 -5.07
CA PHE A 247 -6.52 21.98 -4.78
C PHE A 247 -5.87 20.80 -5.52
N GLY A 248 -5.18 19.91 -4.80
CA GLY A 248 -4.83 18.58 -5.32
C GLY A 248 -3.39 18.35 -5.79
N ARG A 249 -2.37 18.96 -5.15
CA ARG A 249 -0.96 18.59 -5.43
C ARG A 249 -0.74 17.11 -5.13
N THR A 250 -0.63 16.30 -6.18
CA THR A 250 -0.32 14.89 -6.07
C THR A 250 1.11 14.62 -6.52
N CYS A 251 1.76 13.65 -5.90
CA CYS A 251 3.07 13.16 -6.30
C CYS A 251 3.01 12.71 -7.77
N GLU A 252 3.83 13.33 -8.64
CA GLU A 252 3.88 13.02 -10.08
C GLU A 252 4.14 11.53 -10.36
N ARG A 253 4.65 10.79 -9.37
CA ARG A 253 4.88 9.36 -9.48
C ARG A 253 3.84 8.45 -8.86
N CYS A 254 3.37 8.72 -7.65
CA CYS A 254 2.50 7.78 -6.95
C CYS A 254 1.06 8.28 -6.83
N GLY A 255 0.80 9.57 -7.11
CA GLY A 255 -0.53 10.17 -7.05
C GLY A 255 -0.98 10.50 -5.63
N ALA A 256 -0.16 10.22 -4.61
CA ALA A 256 -0.47 10.58 -3.23
C ALA A 256 -0.49 12.10 -3.07
N ALA A 257 -1.43 12.62 -2.28
CA ALA A 257 -1.43 14.02 -1.88
C ALA A 257 -0.08 14.40 -1.26
N ILE A 258 0.47 15.53 -1.69
CA ILE A 258 1.62 16.17 -1.09
C ILE A 258 1.06 17.13 -0.05
N ASP A 259 1.51 16.99 1.19
CA ASP A 259 1.07 17.77 2.35
C ASP A 259 1.12 19.29 2.09
N ASP A 260 0.11 20.01 2.56
CA ASP A 260 -0.02 21.47 2.37
C ASP A 260 1.09 22.26 3.09
N GLY A 261 1.70 21.69 4.14
CA GLY A 261 2.86 22.24 4.84
C GLY A 261 4.19 22.07 4.10
N GLU A 262 4.22 21.31 2.99
CA GLU A 262 5.42 21.07 2.19
C GLU A 262 5.62 22.14 1.11
N ARG A 263 6.89 22.41 0.76
CA ARG A 263 7.27 23.45 -0.22
C ARG A 263 6.42 23.33 -1.49
N ILE A 264 5.90 24.47 -1.96
CA ILE A 264 5.03 24.59 -3.14
C ILE A 264 5.60 23.85 -4.37
N CYS A 265 6.93 23.86 -4.54
CA CYS A 265 7.62 23.22 -5.66
C CYS A 265 7.91 21.72 -5.50
N LYS A 266 7.45 21.06 -4.45
CA LYS A 266 7.70 19.63 -4.21
C LYS A 266 6.87 18.81 -5.20
N ARG A 267 7.55 18.16 -6.16
CA ARG A 267 6.94 17.33 -7.21
C ARG A 267 6.66 15.88 -6.78
N PHE A 268 7.34 15.42 -5.73
CA PHE A 268 7.29 14.02 -5.26
C PHE A 268 7.10 13.96 -3.75
N CYS A 269 6.27 13.03 -3.28
CA CYS A 269 6.04 12.85 -1.84
C CYS A 269 7.28 12.34 -1.09
N THR A 270 8.18 11.61 -1.76
CA THR A 270 9.42 11.07 -1.19
C THR A 270 10.58 11.10 -2.18
N THR A 271 11.82 11.09 -1.66
CA THR A 271 13.04 10.94 -2.48
C THR A 271 13.03 9.65 -3.30
N SER A 272 12.49 8.55 -2.73
CA SER A 272 12.32 7.30 -3.46
C SER A 272 11.40 7.45 -4.67
N CYS A 273 10.29 8.20 -4.52
CA CYS A 273 9.42 8.51 -5.66
C CYS A 273 10.17 9.28 -6.75
N GLN A 274 10.95 10.31 -6.37
CA GLN A 274 11.76 11.06 -7.33
C GLN A 274 12.78 10.20 -8.07
N VAL A 275 13.55 9.38 -7.34
CA VAL A 275 14.62 8.55 -7.92
C VAL A 275 14.07 7.61 -8.98
N MET A 276 13.03 6.83 -8.65
CA MET A 276 12.54 5.86 -9.62
C MET A 276 11.60 6.49 -10.70
N HIS A 277 11.08 7.72 -10.54
CA HIS A 277 10.56 8.51 -11.68
C HIS A 277 11.68 8.83 -12.67
N ASN A 278 12.84 9.29 -12.19
CA ASN A 278 13.98 9.57 -13.05
C ASN A 278 14.50 8.32 -13.78
N GLN A 279 14.38 7.14 -13.17
CA GLN A 279 14.70 5.86 -13.83
C GLN A 279 13.73 5.56 -14.98
N ASP A 280 12.43 5.78 -14.77
CA ASP A 280 11.41 5.61 -15.81
C ASP A 280 11.66 6.58 -16.98
N VAL A 281 11.95 7.86 -16.69
CA VAL A 281 12.35 8.87 -17.71
C VAL A 281 13.56 8.40 -18.52
N ARG A 282 14.62 7.92 -17.84
CA ARG A 282 15.84 7.42 -18.51
C ARG A 282 15.57 6.20 -19.38
N ARG A 283 14.62 5.34 -18.98
CA ARG A 283 14.22 4.16 -19.75
C ARG A 283 13.46 4.56 -21.01
N MET A 284 12.53 5.53 -20.93
CA MET A 284 11.82 6.04 -22.10
C MET A 284 12.79 6.68 -23.10
N ARG A 285 13.66 7.57 -22.61
CA ARG A 285 14.63 8.28 -23.46
C ARG A 285 15.54 7.33 -24.23
N ARG A 286 16.05 6.28 -23.58
CA ARG A 286 16.88 5.27 -24.24
C ARG A 286 16.18 4.51 -25.37
N ARG A 287 14.85 4.43 -25.33
CA ARG A 287 14.03 3.73 -26.32
C ARG A 287 13.38 4.67 -27.34
N GLY A 288 13.62 5.98 -27.25
CA GLY A 288 12.96 6.96 -28.12
C GLY A 288 11.45 7.03 -27.93
N LEU A 289 10.92 6.55 -26.80
CA LEU A 289 9.48 6.48 -26.56
C LEU A 289 8.93 7.81 -26.02
N PRO A 290 7.70 8.20 -26.40
CA PRO A 290 7.07 9.42 -25.91
C PRO A 290 6.77 9.31 -24.40
N MET A 291 6.81 10.48 -23.75
CA MET A 291 6.53 10.61 -22.32
C MET A 291 5.71 11.87 -22.08
N GLU A 292 4.46 11.68 -21.75
CA GLU A 292 3.55 12.75 -21.34
C GLU A 292 3.60 12.94 -19.82
N ARG A 293 3.29 14.17 -19.40
CA ARG A 293 3.00 14.44 -17.98
C ARG A 293 1.55 14.13 -17.74
N ILE A 294 1.28 13.01 -17.07
CA ILE A 294 -0.07 12.53 -16.80
C ILE A 294 -0.34 12.64 -15.30
N SER A 295 -1.46 13.27 -14.94
CA SER A 295 -1.92 13.29 -13.55
C SER A 295 -2.42 11.90 -13.17
N ARG A 296 -1.84 11.32 -12.11
CA ARG A 296 -2.30 10.01 -11.63
C ARG A 296 -3.70 10.06 -11.05
N ALA A 297 -4.03 11.17 -10.37
CA ALA A 297 -5.37 11.39 -9.86
C ALA A 297 -6.40 11.39 -11.00
N GLU A 298 -6.07 12.03 -12.12
CA GLU A 298 -6.92 12.04 -13.32
C GLU A 298 -7.15 10.63 -13.87
N ILE A 299 -6.10 9.81 -13.99
CA ILE A 299 -6.24 8.42 -14.45
C ILE A 299 -7.07 7.58 -13.47
N PHE A 300 -6.87 7.77 -12.17
CA PHE A 300 -7.61 7.03 -11.15
C PHE A 300 -9.10 7.42 -11.09
N ASP A 301 -9.40 8.69 -11.32
CA ASP A 301 -10.76 9.21 -11.40
C ASP A 301 -11.45 8.73 -12.68
N ARG A 302 -10.76 8.84 -13.83
CA ARG A 302 -11.21 8.30 -15.13
C ARG A 302 -11.57 6.82 -15.03
N ASP A 303 -10.74 6.04 -14.37
CA ASP A 303 -10.90 4.58 -14.24
C ASP A 303 -11.79 4.20 -13.03
N GLY A 304 -12.35 5.17 -12.31
CA GLY A 304 -13.25 4.93 -11.18
C GLY A 304 -12.63 4.12 -10.03
N MET A 305 -11.30 4.20 -9.85
CA MET A 305 -10.52 3.37 -8.93
C MET A 305 -10.69 1.85 -9.15
N LEU A 306 -11.00 1.43 -10.37
CA LEU A 306 -11.06 0.02 -10.76
C LEU A 306 -9.72 -0.41 -11.37
N CYS A 307 -9.27 -1.63 -11.04
CA CYS A 307 -8.10 -2.20 -11.66
C CYS A 307 -8.46 -2.71 -13.07
N HIS A 308 -7.82 -2.20 -14.12
CA HIS A 308 -8.11 -2.62 -15.49
C HIS A 308 -7.76 -4.10 -15.76
N LEU A 309 -6.85 -4.68 -14.98
CA LEU A 309 -6.38 -6.06 -15.17
C LEU A 309 -7.31 -7.12 -14.58
N CYS A 310 -8.01 -6.81 -13.49
CA CYS A 310 -8.87 -7.78 -12.79
C CYS A 310 -10.29 -7.27 -12.54
N TYR A 311 -10.57 -6.02 -12.93
CA TYR A 311 -11.85 -5.33 -12.81
C TYR A 311 -12.38 -5.20 -11.37
N LEU A 312 -11.54 -5.47 -10.36
CA LEU A 312 -11.88 -5.30 -8.95
C LEU A 312 -11.49 -3.90 -8.44
N PRO A 313 -12.22 -3.35 -7.45
CA PRO A 313 -11.86 -2.06 -6.85
C PRO A 313 -10.47 -2.05 -6.23
N ILE A 314 -9.74 -0.95 -6.41
CA ILE A 314 -8.45 -0.72 -5.78
C ILE A 314 -8.67 -0.12 -4.39
N THR A 315 -8.55 -0.94 -3.36
CA THR A 315 -8.70 -0.53 -1.95
C THR A 315 -7.39 -0.10 -1.28
N GLY A 316 -6.25 -0.42 -1.91
CA GLY A 316 -4.90 -0.09 -1.45
C GLY A 316 -4.28 1.08 -2.21
N LYS A 317 -2.94 1.18 -2.20
CA LYS A 317 -2.21 2.19 -2.99
C LYS A 317 -2.32 1.85 -4.49
N PRO A 318 -3.05 2.64 -5.31
CA PRO A 318 -3.16 2.38 -6.74
C PRO A 318 -1.83 2.58 -7.45
N THR A 319 -1.62 1.77 -8.48
CA THR A 319 -0.52 1.93 -9.42
C THR A 319 -1.06 2.34 -10.78
N ILE A 320 -0.27 3.07 -11.56
CA ILE A 320 -0.51 3.18 -12.99
C ILE A 320 0.23 2.01 -13.62
N ASP A 321 -0.50 1.24 -14.40
CA ASP A 321 0.02 0.21 -15.27
C ASP A 321 0.07 0.74 -16.70
N HIS A 322 1.11 0.33 -17.45
CA HIS A 322 1.18 0.58 -18.87
C HIS A 322 0.43 -0.54 -19.59
N ILE A 323 -0.67 -0.20 -20.26
CA ILE A 323 -1.55 -1.18 -20.92
C ILE A 323 -0.73 -2.01 -21.90
N ILE A 324 0.00 -1.35 -22.79
CA ILE A 324 1.11 -1.90 -23.56
C ILE A 324 2.42 -1.58 -22.83
N PRO A 325 3.13 -2.57 -22.26
CA PRO A 325 4.37 -2.37 -21.55
C PRO A 325 5.40 -1.61 -22.38
N ILE A 326 6.16 -0.75 -21.72
CA ILE A 326 7.29 0.00 -22.33
C ILE A 326 8.30 -0.94 -23.01
N ALA A 327 8.42 -2.16 -22.48
CA ALA A 327 9.35 -3.18 -22.98
C ALA A 327 9.00 -3.65 -24.40
N THR A 328 7.72 -3.57 -24.78
CA THR A 328 7.18 -4.07 -26.05
C THR A 328 7.72 -3.26 -27.23
N PRO A 329 8.21 -3.92 -28.31
CA PRO A 329 8.54 -3.24 -29.55
C PRO A 329 7.35 -2.45 -30.09
N GLY A 330 7.57 -1.21 -30.53
CA GLY A 330 6.49 -0.33 -30.98
C GLY A 330 5.56 0.18 -29.86
N SER A 331 5.96 0.06 -28.59
CA SER A 331 5.16 0.56 -27.47
C SER A 331 4.77 2.03 -27.67
N PRO A 332 3.51 2.43 -27.37
CA PRO A 332 3.09 3.83 -27.38
C PRO A 332 3.76 4.71 -26.33
N GLY A 333 4.60 4.16 -25.44
CA GLY A 333 5.29 4.93 -24.40
C GLY A 333 4.42 5.26 -23.19
N HIS A 334 4.81 6.27 -22.41
CA HIS A 334 4.02 6.75 -21.26
C HIS A 334 3.11 7.90 -21.70
N VAL A 335 2.02 7.55 -22.36
CA VAL A 335 0.99 8.46 -22.89
C VAL A 335 -0.36 8.15 -22.25
N TRP A 336 -1.26 9.13 -22.21
CA TRP A 336 -2.54 9.07 -21.48
C TRP A 336 -3.40 7.83 -21.83
N GLU A 337 -3.34 7.45 -23.11
CA GLU A 337 -4.05 6.33 -23.73
C GLU A 337 -3.44 4.98 -23.36
N ASN A 338 -2.15 4.95 -23.03
CA ASN A 338 -1.40 3.72 -22.74
C ASN A 338 -1.18 3.51 -21.24
N VAL A 339 -1.96 4.19 -20.40
CA VAL A 339 -1.90 4.05 -18.94
C VAL A 339 -3.29 3.82 -18.36
N ALA A 340 -3.37 2.94 -17.37
CA ALA A 340 -4.61 2.67 -16.63
C ALA A 340 -4.33 2.34 -15.15
N ALA A 341 -5.35 2.50 -14.31
CA ALA A 341 -5.32 2.17 -12.90
C ALA A 341 -5.23 0.66 -12.70
N ALA A 342 -4.33 0.22 -11.82
CA ALA A 342 -4.17 -1.18 -11.47
C ALA A 342 -3.80 -1.37 -9.99
N HIS A 343 -4.14 -2.53 -9.42
CA HIS A 343 -3.53 -2.97 -8.16
C HIS A 343 -2.03 -3.15 -8.35
N ARG A 344 -1.24 -2.82 -7.32
CA ARG A 344 0.20 -3.09 -7.31
C ARG A 344 0.53 -4.56 -7.60
N ALA A 345 -0.25 -5.49 -7.04
CA ALA A 345 -0.04 -6.93 -7.23
C ALA A 345 -0.38 -7.37 -8.67
N CYS A 346 -1.48 -6.87 -9.23
CA CYS A 346 -1.87 -7.18 -10.61
C CYS A 346 -0.87 -6.63 -11.62
N ASN A 347 -0.48 -5.35 -11.49
CA ASN A 347 0.53 -4.71 -12.34
C ASN A 347 1.87 -5.47 -12.27
N SER A 348 2.37 -5.72 -11.05
CA SER A 348 3.60 -6.51 -10.86
C SER A 348 3.49 -7.94 -11.40
N GLY A 349 2.27 -8.50 -11.42
CA GLY A 349 1.97 -9.79 -11.99
C GLY A 349 1.94 -9.77 -13.52
N LYS A 350 1.39 -8.72 -14.15
CA LYS A 350 1.34 -8.54 -15.62
C LYS A 350 2.74 -8.58 -16.22
N ARG A 351 3.67 -7.82 -15.63
CA ARG A 351 5.05 -7.62 -16.11
C ARG A 351 5.06 -7.03 -17.53
N ASP A 352 5.73 -7.67 -18.45
CA ASP A 352 5.88 -7.33 -19.86
C ASP A 352 4.90 -8.10 -20.77
N ARG A 353 3.97 -8.86 -20.20
CA ARG A 353 2.96 -9.59 -20.97
C ARG A 353 1.96 -8.63 -21.59
N VAL A 354 1.72 -8.81 -22.88
CA VAL A 354 0.67 -8.15 -23.67
C VAL A 354 -0.36 -9.18 -24.07
N ARG A 355 -1.63 -8.86 -23.91
CA ARG A 355 -2.75 -9.65 -24.44
C ARG A 355 -3.44 -8.89 -25.58
N PRO A 356 -4.14 -9.56 -26.50
CA PRO A 356 -4.89 -8.87 -27.55
C PRO A 356 -5.84 -7.80 -27.03
N GLU A 357 -6.48 -8.04 -25.87
CA GLU A 357 -7.41 -7.10 -25.26
C GLU A 357 -6.73 -5.82 -24.77
N ASP A 358 -5.42 -5.86 -24.48
CA ASP A 358 -4.66 -4.67 -24.08
C ASP A 358 -4.60 -3.66 -25.25
N TRP A 359 -4.45 -4.13 -26.49
CA TRP A 359 -4.46 -3.26 -27.68
C TRP A 359 -5.84 -2.66 -27.94
N VAL A 360 -6.90 -3.43 -27.70
CA VAL A 360 -8.29 -2.93 -27.79
C VAL A 360 -8.51 -1.81 -26.77
N LEU A 361 -8.12 -2.02 -25.52
CA LEU A 361 -8.24 -1.00 -24.47
C LEU A 361 -7.43 0.26 -24.79
N TYR A 362 -6.21 0.11 -25.31
CA TYR A 362 -5.39 1.24 -25.75
C TYR A 362 -6.09 2.06 -26.85
N GLU A 363 -6.62 1.40 -27.89
CA GLU A 363 -7.33 2.09 -28.99
C GLU A 363 -8.63 2.75 -28.51
N GLU A 364 -9.39 2.11 -27.63
CA GLU A 364 -10.57 2.72 -27.02
C GLU A 364 -10.22 4.01 -26.26
N LEU A 365 -9.18 3.98 -25.43
CA LEU A 365 -8.74 5.17 -24.69
C LEU A 365 -8.19 6.24 -25.63
N ARG A 366 -7.51 5.84 -26.71
CA ARG A 366 -7.06 6.76 -27.76
C ARG A 366 -8.21 7.49 -28.42
N LEU A 367 -9.27 6.79 -28.78
CA LEU A 367 -10.46 7.40 -29.39
C LEU A 367 -11.22 8.31 -28.41
N ARG A 368 -11.27 7.95 -27.12
CA ARG A 368 -11.94 8.76 -26.08
C ARG A 368 -11.24 10.09 -25.78
N ARG A 369 -9.95 10.23 -26.05
CA ARG A 369 -9.22 11.47 -25.75
C ARG A 369 -9.49 12.54 -26.82
N PRO A 370 -10.06 13.71 -26.45
CA PRO A 370 -10.27 14.83 -27.37
C PRO A 370 -8.97 15.22 -28.08
N THR A 371 -9.01 15.43 -29.39
CA THR A 371 -7.84 15.73 -30.23
C THR A 371 -7.05 16.95 -29.75
N GLU A 372 -7.74 17.96 -29.22
CA GLU A 372 -7.17 19.19 -28.65
C GLU A 372 -6.25 18.95 -27.43
N LYS A 373 -6.47 17.84 -26.70
CA LYS A 373 -5.67 17.46 -25.53
C LYS A 373 -4.52 16.49 -25.84
N ARG A 374 -4.31 16.12 -27.12
CA ARG A 374 -3.25 15.21 -27.58
C ARG A 374 -1.90 15.90 -27.84
N GLN A 375 -1.63 17.06 -27.23
CA GLN A 375 -0.36 17.75 -27.43
C GLN A 375 0.75 17.10 -26.58
N PRO A 376 1.84 16.58 -27.18
CA PRO A 376 3.02 16.25 -26.41
C PRO A 376 3.55 17.55 -25.79
N ALA A 377 3.97 17.49 -24.53
CA ALA A 377 4.57 18.64 -23.85
C ALA A 377 5.69 19.23 -24.74
N ARG A 378 5.48 20.46 -25.24
CA ARG A 378 6.50 21.19 -25.99
C ARG A 378 7.78 21.21 -25.14
N ARG A 379 8.88 20.74 -25.73
CA ARG A 379 10.23 20.90 -25.15
C ARG A 379 10.46 22.40 -24.89
N PRO A 380 10.81 22.85 -23.68
CA PRO A 380 11.53 24.11 -23.57
C PRO A 380 12.89 23.91 -24.25
N ALA A 381 13.24 24.85 -25.13
CA ALA A 381 14.52 24.91 -25.83
C ALA A 381 15.71 24.97 -24.86
#